data_AF-A0A8J6CDP2-F1
#
_entry.id   AF-A0A8J6CDP2-F1
#
_cell.length_a   1.000
_cell.length_b   1.000
_cell.length_c   1.000
_cell.angle_alpha   90.00
_cell.angle_beta   90.00
_cell.angle_gamma   90.00
#
_symmetry.space_group_name_H-M   'P 1'
#
loop_
_entity.id
_entity.type
_entity.pdbx_description
1 polymer ?
#
loop_
_entity_poly.entity_id
_entity_poly.type
_entity_poly.pdbx_seq_one_letter_code
_entity_poly.pdbx_strand_id
1 'polypeptide(L)'
;MPDDNTNSVLVGLGVVVLVGWCIVSKRINGVMRAGGVDRAIFGDSVVDTRDGVAGKCMSMLYGKLPSSHVPQVGMLSGILFCIIGVYWLLRSLKDTVFASTVGIQYQPRAKMVSLAVVFVLLFVYNKMIDMYEKHVLFYILSVVYGALFLSIALALHMPGVGLDNTQTDPSRLIGWVSYCAIESFGSIFVSLFWSFVNSTVSLEHAKASYGLIIAGAQIGAILGPTLAVMSSSLGVANLYAFGGLVVGMVWVLMRKFVALYGTGTPKAAAMPGKDKGAPGLVEGVYLLGRHPYVAGIFFITCLFEVVVTVLDFEMKVIAKAQPEYADTAAFARFMGFFGQATNSVSLFFSLVGTSFVIRRLGLASTLLLFPLMLMTVLSYVFIAPSLNVFFCALVTVKGLSYALNKPSVEMLYFATSDTIKFKSKSWSDVFGSRGAKAAGSLITDGLRSSMSLLLFWGNLASIGVNVILLLIAVLMGRKFNELQATGAIIGADPHSHYAPSDKGASELKSLASNTSDADDDDT
;
A
#
# COMPACT_ATOMS: atom_id res chain seq x y z
N MET A 1 2.64 15.52 29.01
CA MET A 1 2.24 16.57 28.04
C MET A 1 3.26 16.57 26.92
N PRO A 2 2.94 16.16 25.69
CA PRO A 2 3.80 16.41 24.54
C PRO A 2 3.40 17.72 23.84
N ASP A 3 4.40 18.45 23.38
CA ASP A 3 4.38 19.85 22.94
C ASP A 3 3.37 20.18 21.83
N ASP A 4 2.60 21.24 22.06
CA ASP A 4 1.60 21.83 21.14
C ASP A 4 2.25 22.37 19.83
N ASN A 5 3.57 22.54 19.84
CA ASN A 5 4.31 23.16 18.75
C ASN A 5 4.51 22.21 17.55
N THR A 6 4.61 20.89 17.76
CA THR A 6 4.79 19.91 16.67
C THR A 6 3.48 19.66 15.91
N ASN A 7 2.34 19.66 16.62
CA ASN A 7 1.02 19.61 15.99
C ASN A 7 0.73 20.88 15.18
N SER A 8 1.17 22.04 15.67
CA SER A 8 0.99 23.33 14.98
C SER A 8 1.76 23.43 13.67
N VAL A 9 3.00 22.92 13.60
CA VAL A 9 3.81 22.90 12.37
C VAL A 9 3.24 21.93 11.32
N LEU A 10 2.71 20.78 11.75
CA LEU A 10 2.11 19.77 10.85
C LEU A 10 0.70 20.15 10.37
N VAL A 11 -0.12 20.77 11.23
CA VAL A 11 -1.39 21.40 10.84
C VAL A 11 -1.11 22.58 9.90
N GLY A 12 -0.04 23.35 10.15
CA GLY A 12 0.43 24.41 9.27
C GLY A 12 0.77 23.91 7.86
N LEU A 13 1.51 22.80 7.73
CA LEU A 13 1.78 22.15 6.45
C LEU A 13 0.51 21.63 5.76
N GLY A 14 -0.43 21.04 6.52
CA GLY A 14 -1.73 20.60 6.00
C GLY A 14 -2.60 21.75 5.49
N VAL A 15 -2.60 22.89 6.19
CA VAL A 15 -3.31 24.12 5.79
C VAL A 15 -2.64 24.77 4.58
N VAL A 16 -1.31 24.82 4.52
CA VAL A 16 -0.57 25.33 3.34
C VAL A 16 -0.87 24.49 2.09
N VAL A 17 -0.99 23.16 2.23
CA VAL A 17 -1.34 22.27 1.12
C VAL A 17 -2.83 22.38 0.74
N LEU A 18 -3.75 22.51 1.70
CA LEU A 18 -5.17 22.75 1.44
C LEU A 18 -5.43 24.12 0.79
N VAL A 19 -4.73 25.16 1.23
CA VAL A 19 -4.77 26.50 0.63
C VAL A 19 -4.14 26.47 -0.77
N GLY A 20 -3.03 25.75 -0.95
CA GLY A 20 -2.44 25.48 -2.27
C GLY A 20 -3.41 24.80 -3.23
N TRP A 21 -4.13 23.78 -2.76
CA TRP A 21 -5.18 23.10 -3.53
C TRP A 21 -6.39 24.00 -3.83
N CYS A 22 -6.79 24.85 -2.87
CA CYS A 22 -7.90 25.79 -3.06
C CYS A 22 -7.55 26.91 -4.06
N ILE A 23 -6.29 27.36 -4.07
CA ILE A 23 -5.75 28.31 -5.06
C ILE A 23 -5.71 27.66 -6.45
N VAL A 24 -5.20 26.43 -6.56
CA VAL A 24 -5.17 25.67 -7.83
C VAL A 24 -6.60 25.41 -8.35
N SER A 25 -7.52 25.01 -7.47
CA SER A 25 -8.94 24.79 -7.79
C SER A 25 -9.66 26.07 -8.26
N LYS A 26 -9.44 27.21 -7.58
CA LYS A 26 -9.98 28.51 -8.02
C LYS A 26 -9.40 28.96 -9.36
N ARG A 27 -8.11 28.70 -9.62
CA ARG A 27 -7.47 29.05 -10.89
C ARG A 27 -7.99 28.18 -12.05
N ILE A 28 -8.24 26.89 -11.79
CA ILE A 28 -8.85 25.96 -12.76
C ILE A 28 -10.31 26.35 -13.06
N ASN A 29 -11.10 26.72 -12.04
CA ASN A 29 -12.46 27.24 -12.24
C ASN A 29 -12.51 28.61 -12.94
N GLY A 30 -11.49 29.45 -12.72
CA GLY A 30 -11.33 30.73 -13.43
C GLY A 30 -11.05 30.56 -14.92
N VAL A 31 -10.24 29.55 -15.27
CA VAL A 31 -9.97 29.18 -16.68
C VAL A 31 -11.20 28.56 -17.35
N MET A 32 -12.02 27.79 -16.62
CA MET A 32 -13.26 27.21 -17.16
C MET A 32 -14.40 28.23 -17.36
N ARG A 33 -14.45 29.33 -16.61
CA ARG A 33 -15.45 30.40 -16.80
C ARG A 33 -15.15 31.34 -17.98
N ALA A 34 -13.91 31.40 -18.44
CA ALA A 34 -13.52 32.16 -19.63
C ALA A 34 -13.73 31.37 -20.94
N GLY A 35 -14.20 30.12 -20.87
CA GLY A 35 -14.34 29.21 -22.01
C GLY A 35 -15.67 29.29 -22.76
N GLY A 36 -16.28 30.47 -22.84
CA GLY A 36 -17.33 30.77 -23.79
C GLY A 36 -16.83 31.85 -24.74
N VAL A 37 -16.54 31.46 -25.99
CA VAL A 37 -16.34 32.25 -27.23
C VAL A 37 -15.18 31.66 -28.06
N ASP A 38 -15.57 31.15 -29.22
CA ASP A 38 -14.85 30.91 -30.48
C ASP A 38 -13.48 30.22 -30.52
N ARG A 39 -13.51 29.03 -31.14
CA ARG A 39 -12.41 28.15 -31.54
C ARG A 39 -11.55 28.67 -32.71
N ALA A 40 -11.44 29.98 -32.93
CA ALA A 40 -10.84 30.51 -34.16
C ALA A 40 -9.68 31.51 -33.99
N ILE A 41 -9.25 31.89 -32.77
CA ILE A 41 -8.24 32.96 -32.57
C ILE A 41 -7.14 32.58 -31.56
N PHE A 42 -6.74 31.32 -31.47
CA PHE A 42 -5.49 30.95 -30.78
C PHE A 42 -4.65 30.04 -31.67
N GLY A 43 -3.84 30.67 -32.51
CA GLY A 43 -2.65 30.04 -33.08
C GLY A 43 -1.65 29.68 -31.98
N ASP A 44 -0.76 28.75 -32.32
CA ASP A 44 0.31 28.13 -31.53
C ASP A 44 1.08 29.11 -30.62
N SER A 45 0.46 29.48 -29.50
CA SER A 45 1.07 30.27 -28.44
C SER A 45 1.21 29.37 -27.23
N VAL A 46 2.43 28.87 -27.06
CA VAL A 46 2.92 28.18 -25.88
C VAL A 46 2.67 29.09 -24.69
N VAL A 47 1.66 28.76 -23.88
CA VAL A 47 1.55 29.31 -22.52
C VAL A 47 2.68 28.67 -21.72
N ASP A 48 3.79 29.38 -21.63
CA ASP A 48 4.96 28.97 -20.88
C ASP A 48 4.72 29.13 -19.37
N THR A 49 4.27 28.05 -18.73
CA THR A 49 4.19 27.97 -17.26
C THR A 49 5.48 27.43 -16.62
N ARG A 50 6.67 27.62 -17.22
CA ARG A 50 7.94 27.03 -16.73
C ARG A 50 8.80 27.86 -15.78
N ASP A 51 8.36 29.03 -15.30
CA ASP A 51 9.25 29.89 -14.49
C ASP A 51 9.04 29.81 -12.96
N GLY A 52 8.35 28.79 -12.46
CA GLY A 52 8.23 28.51 -11.02
C GLY A 52 9.19 27.42 -10.54
N VAL A 53 9.79 27.59 -9.37
CA VAL A 53 10.60 26.56 -8.66
C VAL A 53 9.86 25.22 -8.57
N ALA A 54 8.53 25.25 -8.43
CA ALA A 54 7.67 24.07 -8.43
C ALA A 54 7.63 23.33 -9.79
N GLY A 55 7.65 24.05 -10.92
CA GLY A 55 7.67 23.46 -12.27
C GLY A 55 9.02 22.83 -12.61
N LYS A 56 10.12 23.43 -12.14
CA LYS A 56 11.46 22.85 -12.24
C LYS A 56 11.61 21.61 -11.34
N CYS A 57 11.11 21.64 -10.10
CA CYS A 57 11.10 20.46 -9.23
C CYS A 57 10.27 19.31 -9.82
N MET A 58 9.07 19.59 -10.33
CA MET A 58 8.20 18.58 -10.93
C MET A 58 8.79 17.95 -12.20
N SER A 59 9.40 18.75 -13.07
CA SER A 59 10.05 18.24 -14.29
C SER A 59 11.35 17.47 -14.00
N MET A 60 12.06 17.83 -12.93
CA MET A 60 13.26 17.12 -12.46
C MET A 60 12.94 15.78 -11.78
N LEU A 61 11.84 15.70 -11.02
CA LEU A 61 11.44 14.48 -10.30
C LEU A 61 10.66 13.47 -11.15
N TYR A 62 9.85 13.94 -12.11
CA TYR A 62 8.85 13.08 -12.79
C TYR A 62 8.97 13.05 -14.32
N GLY A 63 9.92 13.79 -14.92
CA GLY A 63 10.12 13.83 -16.36
C GLY A 63 9.18 14.78 -17.11
N LYS A 64 9.39 14.93 -18.43
CA LYS A 64 8.62 15.85 -19.27
C LYS A 64 7.29 15.20 -19.69
N LEU A 65 6.20 15.56 -19.02
CA LEU A 65 4.84 15.30 -19.50
C LEU A 65 4.43 16.39 -20.52
N PRO A 66 3.76 16.03 -21.63
CA PRO A 66 3.10 17.02 -22.48
C PRO A 66 2.08 17.81 -21.65
N SER A 67 2.07 19.15 -21.74
CA SER A 67 1.20 20.02 -20.95
C SER A 67 -0.29 19.68 -21.08
N SER A 68 -0.70 19.04 -22.18
CA SER A 68 -2.06 18.56 -22.44
C SER A 68 -2.50 17.37 -21.56
N HIS A 69 -1.56 16.54 -21.09
CA HIS A 69 -1.88 15.32 -20.32
C HIS A 69 -1.79 15.53 -18.80
N VAL A 70 -1.18 16.62 -18.34
CA VAL A 70 -1.04 16.94 -16.91
C VAL A 70 -2.40 17.04 -16.18
N PRO A 71 -3.45 17.68 -16.74
CA PRO A 71 -4.76 17.74 -16.08
C PRO A 71 -5.43 16.37 -15.91
N GLN A 72 -5.30 15.48 -16.91
CA GLN A 72 -5.82 14.11 -16.87
C GLN A 72 -5.14 13.31 -15.74
N VAL A 73 -3.81 13.34 -15.70
CA VAL A 73 -3.02 12.65 -14.66
C VAL A 73 -3.27 13.26 -13.29
N GLY A 74 -3.43 14.58 -13.19
CA GLY A 74 -3.78 15.27 -11.95
C GLY A 74 -5.13 14.82 -11.40
N MET A 75 -6.13 14.60 -12.26
CA MET A 75 -7.44 14.09 -11.82
C MET A 75 -7.38 12.62 -11.39
N LEU A 76 -6.61 11.78 -12.08
CA LEU A 76 -6.34 10.40 -11.64
C LEU A 76 -5.61 10.37 -10.29
N SER A 77 -4.65 11.27 -10.09
CA SER A 77 -3.95 11.45 -8.81
C SER A 77 -4.92 11.87 -7.70
N GLY A 78 -5.83 12.81 -7.97
CA GLY A 78 -6.89 13.20 -7.02
C GLY A 78 -7.87 12.07 -6.69
N ILE A 79 -8.25 11.25 -7.67
CA ILE A 79 -9.09 10.07 -7.44
C ILE A 79 -8.38 9.06 -6.54
N LEU A 80 -7.11 8.73 -6.84
CA LEU A 80 -6.34 7.80 -6.03
C LEU A 80 -6.08 8.35 -4.62
N PHE A 81 -5.82 9.64 -4.50
CA PHE A 81 -5.72 10.34 -3.21
C PHE A 81 -6.96 10.11 -2.35
N CYS A 82 -8.17 10.28 -2.91
CA CYS A 82 -9.42 10.02 -2.18
C CYS A 82 -9.56 8.54 -1.77
N ILE A 83 -9.29 7.61 -2.68
CA ILE A 83 -9.41 6.16 -2.42
C ILE A 83 -8.45 5.73 -1.30
N ILE A 84 -7.18 6.11 -1.43
CA ILE A 84 -6.12 5.75 -0.48
C ILE A 84 -6.31 6.50 0.85
N GLY A 85 -6.74 7.77 0.80
CA GLY A 85 -7.06 8.56 1.98
C GLY A 85 -8.18 7.94 2.81
N VAL A 86 -9.30 7.55 2.18
CA VAL A 86 -10.40 6.86 2.89
C VAL A 86 -9.94 5.50 3.41
N TYR A 87 -9.21 4.72 2.60
CA TYR A 87 -8.71 3.42 3.04
C TYR A 87 -7.84 3.56 4.28
N TRP A 88 -6.86 4.47 4.29
CA TRP A 88 -5.98 4.63 5.45
C TRP A 88 -6.65 5.29 6.65
N LEU A 89 -7.61 6.21 6.45
CA LEU A 89 -8.47 6.72 7.52
C LEU A 89 -9.23 5.57 8.19
N LEU A 90 -10.03 4.83 7.44
CA LEU A 90 -10.87 3.78 8.00
C LEU A 90 -10.03 2.61 8.51
N ARG A 91 -8.89 2.31 7.89
CA ARG A 91 -7.93 1.31 8.37
C ARG A 91 -7.42 1.63 9.76
N SER A 92 -7.17 2.89 10.08
CA SER A 92 -6.79 3.32 11.44
C SER A 92 -7.95 3.18 12.44
N LEU A 93 -9.20 3.17 11.99
CA LEU A 93 -10.38 3.09 12.86
C LEU A 93 -10.98 1.68 12.98
N LYS A 94 -10.73 0.77 12.04
CA LYS A 94 -11.35 -0.58 12.02
C LYS A 94 -11.03 -1.39 13.28
N ASP A 95 -9.77 -1.33 13.73
CA ASP A 95 -9.32 -2.05 14.91
C ASP A 95 -9.90 -1.41 16.18
N THR A 96 -10.12 -0.08 16.17
CA THR A 96 -10.79 0.63 17.26
C THR A 96 -12.26 0.24 17.37
N VAL A 97 -13.01 0.32 16.28
CA VAL A 97 -14.42 -0.07 16.27
C VAL A 97 -14.57 -1.54 16.66
N PHE A 98 -13.69 -2.41 16.15
CA PHE A 98 -13.71 -3.82 16.49
C PHE A 98 -13.39 -4.06 17.97
N ALA A 99 -12.36 -3.40 18.52
CA ALA A 99 -12.00 -3.53 19.92
C ALA A 99 -13.11 -3.07 20.87
N SER A 100 -13.81 -1.98 20.54
CA SER A 100 -14.88 -1.43 21.37
C SER A 100 -16.21 -2.18 21.25
N THR A 101 -16.43 -2.92 20.16
CA THR A 101 -17.69 -3.64 19.92
C THR A 101 -17.58 -5.13 20.20
N VAL A 102 -16.59 -5.81 19.63
CA VAL A 102 -16.42 -7.26 19.71
C VAL A 102 -15.38 -7.63 20.78
N GLY A 103 -14.38 -6.79 20.97
CA GLY A 103 -13.25 -7.03 21.86
C GLY A 103 -11.95 -7.29 21.09
N ILE A 104 -10.85 -6.73 21.57
CA ILE A 104 -9.54 -6.82 20.91
C ILE A 104 -9.05 -8.27 20.78
N GLN A 105 -9.40 -9.13 21.72
CA GLN A 105 -9.04 -10.55 21.74
C GLN A 105 -9.62 -11.36 20.56
N TYR A 106 -10.61 -10.84 19.84
CA TYR A 106 -11.17 -11.48 18.65
C TYR A 106 -10.62 -10.90 17.33
N GLN A 107 -9.75 -9.88 17.40
CA GLN A 107 -9.15 -9.27 16.23
C GLN A 107 -8.38 -10.27 15.34
N PRO A 108 -7.64 -11.27 15.89
CA PRO A 108 -6.99 -12.29 15.05
C PRO A 108 -8.02 -13.06 14.20
N ARG A 109 -9.17 -13.41 14.78
CA ARG A 109 -10.27 -14.04 14.05
C ARG A 109 -10.86 -13.12 12.98
N ALA A 110 -11.01 -11.83 13.28
CA ALA A 110 -11.46 -10.84 12.29
C ALA A 110 -10.54 -10.78 11.07
N LYS A 111 -9.22 -10.84 11.27
CA LYS A 111 -8.25 -10.91 10.17
C LYS A 111 -8.46 -12.17 9.31
N MET A 112 -8.65 -13.35 9.93
CA MET A 112 -8.91 -14.60 9.21
C MET A 112 -10.25 -14.60 8.46
N VAL A 113 -11.32 -14.15 9.11
CA VAL A 113 -12.65 -14.01 8.47
C VAL A 113 -12.58 -13.02 7.32
N SER A 114 -11.88 -11.89 7.50
CA SER A 114 -11.72 -10.89 6.44
C SER A 114 -10.98 -11.45 5.22
N LEU A 115 -10.00 -12.34 5.40
CA LEU A 115 -9.34 -13.03 4.29
C LEU A 115 -10.37 -13.84 3.48
N ALA A 116 -11.19 -14.65 4.14
CA ALA A 116 -12.22 -15.44 3.47
C ALA A 116 -13.25 -14.56 2.74
N VAL A 117 -13.70 -13.47 3.37
CA VAL A 117 -14.66 -12.53 2.76
C VAL A 117 -14.05 -11.81 1.56
N VAL A 118 -12.83 -11.30 1.69
CA VAL A 118 -12.12 -10.63 0.58
C VAL A 118 -11.93 -11.60 -0.59
N PHE A 119 -11.62 -12.86 -0.31
CA PHE A 119 -11.46 -13.89 -1.33
C PHE A 119 -12.74 -14.11 -2.14
N VAL A 120 -13.88 -14.27 -1.46
CA VAL A 120 -15.19 -14.41 -2.12
C VAL A 120 -15.52 -13.16 -2.93
N LEU A 121 -15.30 -11.97 -2.36
CA LEU A 121 -15.57 -10.71 -3.06
C LEU A 121 -14.65 -10.50 -4.27
N LEU A 122 -13.40 -10.97 -4.23
CA LEU A 122 -12.49 -10.91 -5.37
C LEU A 122 -12.96 -11.78 -6.53
N PHE A 123 -13.57 -12.95 -6.29
CA PHE A 123 -14.21 -13.72 -7.35
C PHE A 123 -15.36 -12.97 -8.00
N VAL A 124 -16.23 -12.36 -7.19
CA VAL A 124 -17.35 -11.55 -7.68
C VAL A 124 -16.81 -10.38 -8.50
N TYR A 125 -15.79 -9.68 -7.99
CA TYR A 125 -15.13 -8.57 -8.66
C TYR A 125 -14.50 -8.96 -10.00
N ASN A 126 -13.78 -10.09 -10.08
CA ASN A 126 -13.18 -10.57 -11.33
C ASN A 126 -14.27 -10.83 -12.38
N LYS A 127 -15.37 -11.50 -11.98
CA LYS A 127 -16.51 -11.70 -12.87
C LYS A 127 -17.15 -10.38 -13.30
N MET A 128 -17.23 -9.39 -12.40
CA MET A 128 -17.75 -8.06 -12.74
C MET A 128 -16.85 -7.30 -13.72
N ILE A 129 -15.52 -7.43 -13.62
CA ILE A 129 -14.58 -6.85 -14.58
C ILE A 129 -14.82 -7.37 -15.99
N ASP A 130 -15.14 -8.65 -16.12
CA ASP A 130 -15.38 -9.27 -17.42
C ASP A 130 -16.73 -8.87 -18.02
N MET A 131 -17.71 -8.56 -17.17
CA MET A 131 -19.08 -8.23 -17.57
C MET A 131 -19.30 -6.74 -17.87
N TYR A 132 -18.55 -5.84 -17.23
CA TYR A 132 -18.83 -4.42 -17.25
C TYR A 132 -17.58 -3.60 -17.56
N GLU A 133 -17.77 -2.42 -18.14
CA GLU A 133 -16.68 -1.48 -18.30
C GLU A 133 -16.16 -0.98 -16.94
N LYS A 134 -14.84 -0.78 -16.85
CA LYS A 134 -14.17 -0.40 -15.59
C LYS A 134 -14.73 0.87 -14.96
N HIS A 135 -15.11 1.85 -15.78
CA HIS A 135 -15.69 3.11 -15.30
C HIS A 135 -17.09 2.91 -14.68
N VAL A 136 -17.87 1.95 -15.19
CA VAL A 136 -19.15 1.54 -14.60
C VAL A 136 -18.94 0.82 -13.27
N LEU A 137 -17.90 -0.01 -13.16
CA LEU A 137 -17.50 -0.62 -11.89
C LEU A 137 -17.18 0.42 -10.81
N PHE A 138 -16.51 1.51 -11.19
CA PHE A 138 -16.26 2.62 -10.27
C PHE A 138 -17.58 3.20 -9.74
N TYR A 139 -18.60 3.32 -10.60
CA TYR A 139 -19.89 3.84 -10.19
C TYR A 139 -20.59 2.90 -9.20
N ILE A 140 -20.66 1.62 -9.53
CA ILE A 140 -21.30 0.60 -8.70
C ILE A 140 -20.59 0.52 -7.34
N LEU A 141 -19.27 0.37 -7.33
CA LEU A 141 -18.50 0.17 -6.10
C LEU A 141 -18.47 1.43 -5.24
N SER A 142 -18.42 2.64 -5.82
CA SER A 142 -18.55 3.87 -5.04
C SER A 142 -19.90 3.96 -4.33
N VAL A 143 -20.99 3.59 -4.99
CA VAL A 143 -22.33 3.60 -4.35
C VAL A 143 -22.40 2.54 -3.26
N VAL A 144 -21.96 1.31 -3.54
CA VAL A 144 -22.00 0.20 -2.57
C VAL A 144 -21.15 0.50 -1.34
N TYR A 145 -19.87 0.85 -1.51
CA TYR A 145 -18.98 1.15 -0.37
C TYR A 145 -19.33 2.47 0.31
N GLY A 146 -19.74 3.49 -0.43
CA GLY A 146 -20.19 4.77 0.14
C GLY A 146 -21.43 4.57 1.03
N ALA A 147 -22.45 3.88 0.52
CA ALA A 147 -23.64 3.55 1.30
C ALA A 147 -23.32 2.63 2.48
N LEU A 148 -22.42 1.65 2.31
CA LEU A 148 -21.99 0.75 3.38
C LEU A 148 -21.29 1.51 4.52
N PHE A 149 -20.34 2.39 4.21
CA PHE A 149 -19.65 3.18 5.24
C PHE A 149 -20.57 4.19 5.92
N LEU A 150 -21.51 4.80 5.19
CA LEU A 150 -22.55 5.65 5.78
C LEU A 150 -23.50 4.84 6.69
N SER A 151 -23.89 3.64 6.27
CA SER A 151 -24.74 2.75 7.08
C SER A 151 -24.04 2.30 8.35
N ILE A 152 -22.74 1.98 8.27
CA ILE A 152 -21.91 1.70 9.45
C ILE A 152 -21.84 2.93 10.34
N ALA A 153 -21.61 4.13 9.78
CA ALA A 153 -21.56 5.36 10.55
C ALA A 153 -22.87 5.64 11.31
N LEU A 154 -24.02 5.43 10.67
CA LEU A 154 -25.34 5.54 11.30
C LEU A 154 -25.50 4.49 12.40
N ALA A 155 -25.12 3.24 12.13
CA ALA A 155 -25.21 2.17 13.12
C ALA A 155 -24.27 2.38 14.33
N LEU A 156 -23.13 3.04 14.14
CA LEU A 156 -22.23 3.43 15.23
C LEU A 156 -22.80 4.55 16.13
N HIS A 157 -23.75 5.36 15.63
CA HIS A 157 -24.48 6.36 16.43
C HIS A 157 -25.72 5.80 17.12
N MET A 158 -26.23 4.63 16.71
CA MET A 158 -27.45 4.08 17.29
C MET A 158 -27.20 3.61 18.73
N PRO A 159 -28.01 4.06 19.72
CA PRO A 159 -27.92 3.58 21.10
C PRO A 159 -28.09 2.05 21.16
N GLY A 160 -27.29 1.36 21.97
CA GLY A 160 -27.34 -0.10 22.14
C GLY A 160 -26.61 -0.91 21.06
N VAL A 161 -26.61 -0.47 19.80
CA VAL A 161 -25.90 -1.14 18.69
C VAL A 161 -24.50 -0.56 18.47
N GLY A 162 -24.36 0.76 18.62
CA GLY A 162 -23.17 1.53 18.30
C GLY A 162 -22.15 1.65 19.42
N LEU A 163 -21.33 2.70 19.38
CA LEU A 163 -20.20 2.88 20.29
C LEU A 163 -20.60 3.21 21.74
N ASP A 164 -21.82 3.69 21.96
CA ASP A 164 -22.36 3.97 23.30
C ASP A 164 -22.54 2.69 24.14
N ASN A 165 -22.74 1.54 23.47
CA ASN A 165 -22.73 0.26 24.15
C ASN A 165 -21.29 -0.20 24.39
N THR A 166 -20.84 -0.02 25.63
CA THR A 166 -19.48 -0.38 26.08
C THR A 166 -19.30 -1.87 26.36
N GLN A 167 -20.37 -2.68 26.30
CA GLN A 167 -20.26 -4.12 26.47
C GLN A 167 -19.73 -4.77 25.19
N THR A 168 -18.58 -5.43 25.32
CA THR A 168 -17.95 -6.17 24.22
C THR A 168 -18.58 -7.55 24.09
N ASP A 169 -19.06 -7.90 22.90
CA ASP A 169 -19.67 -9.20 22.65
C ASP A 169 -19.34 -9.72 21.22
N PRO A 170 -18.91 -10.99 21.07
CA PRO A 170 -18.61 -11.61 19.78
C PRO A 170 -19.73 -11.54 18.75
N SER A 171 -21.00 -11.52 19.18
CA SER A 171 -22.18 -11.50 18.32
C SER A 171 -22.46 -10.13 17.67
N ARG A 172 -21.74 -9.07 18.09
CA ARG A 172 -21.94 -7.71 17.54
C ARG A 172 -21.42 -7.62 16.11
N LEU A 173 -22.31 -7.89 15.15
CA LEU A 173 -22.02 -7.95 13.71
C LEU A 173 -21.40 -6.66 13.16
N ILE A 174 -21.69 -5.50 13.75
CA ILE A 174 -21.17 -4.21 13.28
C ILE A 174 -19.64 -4.16 13.23
N GLY A 175 -18.96 -4.74 14.22
CA GLY A 175 -17.49 -4.81 14.24
C GLY A 175 -16.96 -5.67 13.10
N TRP A 176 -17.54 -6.86 12.89
CA TRP A 176 -17.16 -7.79 11.82
C TRP A 176 -17.40 -7.22 10.43
N VAL A 177 -18.59 -6.64 10.20
CA VAL A 177 -18.97 -6.01 8.94
C VAL A 177 -18.05 -4.84 8.64
N SER A 178 -17.80 -3.97 9.62
CA SER A 178 -16.88 -2.84 9.47
C SER A 178 -15.47 -3.30 9.09
N TYR A 179 -14.94 -4.29 9.80
CA TYR A 179 -13.61 -4.85 9.53
C TYR A 179 -13.50 -5.39 8.10
N CYS A 180 -14.46 -6.23 7.68
CA CYS A 180 -14.45 -6.84 6.35
C CYS A 180 -14.71 -5.82 5.25
N ALA A 181 -15.56 -4.82 5.48
CA ALA A 181 -15.83 -3.73 4.54
C ALA A 181 -14.55 -2.95 4.21
N ILE A 182 -13.75 -2.62 5.23
CA ILE A 182 -12.52 -1.83 5.05
C ILE A 182 -11.41 -2.65 4.38
N GLU A 183 -11.25 -3.91 4.76
CA GLU A 183 -10.26 -4.81 4.16
C GLU A 183 -10.59 -5.13 2.68
N SER A 184 -11.88 -5.27 2.34
CA SER A 184 -12.32 -5.47 0.97
C SER A 184 -12.21 -4.21 0.12
N PHE A 185 -12.58 -3.04 0.66
CA PHE A 185 -12.41 -1.76 -0.02
C PHE A 185 -10.95 -1.53 -0.43
N GLY A 186 -10.01 -1.71 0.49
CA GLY A 186 -8.58 -1.53 0.21
C GLY A 186 -8.01 -2.48 -0.85
N SER A 187 -8.63 -3.66 -1.02
CA SER A 187 -8.19 -4.65 -2.01
C SER A 187 -8.80 -4.39 -3.39
N ILE A 188 -10.13 -4.23 -3.43
CA ILE A 188 -10.89 -4.17 -4.68
C ILE A 188 -10.74 -2.81 -5.35
N PHE A 189 -10.87 -1.72 -4.60
CA PHE A 189 -10.93 -0.37 -5.16
C PHE A 189 -9.58 0.07 -5.73
N VAL A 190 -8.48 -0.32 -5.07
CA VAL A 190 -7.11 -0.07 -5.56
C VAL A 190 -6.81 -0.88 -6.82
N SER A 191 -7.23 -2.15 -6.86
CA SER A 191 -7.10 -2.99 -8.06
C SER A 191 -7.86 -2.39 -9.24
N LEU A 192 -9.10 -1.95 -9.01
CA LEU A 192 -9.93 -1.33 -10.05
C LEU A 192 -9.29 -0.06 -10.60
N PHE A 193 -8.73 0.77 -9.71
CA PHE A 193 -8.02 1.98 -10.11
C PHE A 193 -6.86 1.70 -11.05
N TRP A 194 -5.96 0.79 -10.68
CA TRP A 194 -4.83 0.45 -11.55
C TRP A 194 -5.28 -0.22 -12.84
N SER A 195 -6.33 -1.03 -12.79
CA SER A 195 -6.94 -1.61 -13.99
C SER A 195 -7.45 -0.53 -14.96
N PHE A 196 -8.04 0.55 -14.44
CA PHE A 196 -8.53 1.68 -15.23
C PHE A 196 -7.41 2.57 -15.79
N VAL A 197 -6.43 2.93 -14.97
CA VAL A 197 -5.24 3.69 -15.39
C VAL A 197 -4.52 2.95 -16.52
N ASN A 198 -4.35 1.63 -16.38
CA ASN A 198 -3.67 0.80 -17.38
C ASN A 198 -4.43 0.68 -18.72
N SER A 199 -5.72 1.02 -18.76
CA SER A 199 -6.48 1.12 -20.03
C SER A 199 -6.54 2.51 -20.64
N THR A 200 -6.23 3.55 -19.86
CA THR A 200 -6.39 4.95 -20.29
C THR A 200 -5.06 5.65 -20.57
N VAL A 201 -3.99 5.30 -19.85
CA VAL A 201 -2.67 5.89 -20.00
C VAL A 201 -1.83 5.06 -20.97
N SER A 202 -1.29 5.70 -22.01
CA SER A 202 -0.40 5.06 -22.99
C SER A 202 0.95 4.69 -22.36
N LEU A 203 1.59 3.65 -22.90
CA LEU A 203 2.90 3.17 -22.43
C LEU A 203 4.00 4.25 -22.53
N GLU A 204 3.90 5.13 -23.53
CA GLU A 204 4.86 6.21 -23.80
C GLU A 204 4.92 7.25 -22.66
N HIS A 205 3.81 7.47 -21.95
CA HIS A 205 3.72 8.44 -20.85
C HIS A 205 3.52 7.78 -19.47
N ALA A 206 3.50 6.45 -19.40
CA ALA A 206 3.18 5.71 -18.18
C ALA A 206 4.15 6.01 -17.03
N LYS A 207 5.46 6.08 -17.29
CA LYS A 207 6.48 6.31 -16.23
C LYS A 207 6.25 7.62 -15.47
N ALA A 208 6.11 8.72 -16.20
CA ALA A 208 5.89 10.05 -15.60
C ALA A 208 4.51 10.16 -14.94
N SER A 209 3.48 9.60 -15.59
CA SER A 209 2.10 9.64 -15.09
C SER A 209 1.96 8.87 -13.77
N TYR A 210 2.58 7.69 -13.66
CA TYR A 210 2.49 6.86 -12.46
C TYR A 210 3.18 7.50 -11.27
N GLY A 211 4.31 8.18 -11.49
CA GLY A 211 4.99 8.93 -10.43
C GLY A 211 4.08 9.97 -9.79
N LEU A 212 3.41 10.80 -10.61
CA LEU A 212 2.49 11.84 -10.12
C LEU A 212 1.22 11.25 -9.48
N ILE A 213 0.70 10.15 -10.00
CA ILE A 213 -0.45 9.43 -9.42
C ILE A 213 -0.10 8.86 -8.05
N ILE A 214 1.06 8.20 -7.93
CA ILE A 214 1.54 7.61 -6.67
C ILE A 214 1.83 8.71 -5.65
N ALA A 215 2.36 9.86 -6.05
CA ALA A 215 2.56 10.99 -5.14
C ALA A 215 1.25 11.41 -4.45
N GLY A 216 0.13 11.50 -5.21
CA GLY A 216 -1.19 11.75 -4.63
C GLY A 216 -1.63 10.65 -3.66
N ALA A 217 -1.39 9.39 -3.98
CA ALA A 217 -1.65 8.27 -3.07
C ALA A 217 -0.91 8.40 -1.74
N GLN A 218 0.37 8.81 -1.76
CA GLN A 218 1.19 8.96 -0.55
C GLN A 218 0.67 10.07 0.36
N ILE A 219 0.25 11.21 -0.22
CA ILE A 219 -0.36 12.29 0.56
C ILE A 219 -1.66 11.78 1.21
N GLY A 220 -2.49 11.03 0.48
CA GLY A 220 -3.70 10.41 1.03
C GLY A 220 -3.38 9.44 2.17
N ALA A 221 -2.34 8.62 2.01
CA ALA A 221 -1.92 7.64 3.02
C ALA A 221 -1.46 8.28 4.35
N ILE A 222 -0.99 9.53 4.32
CA ILE A 222 -0.60 10.30 5.51
C ILE A 222 -1.79 11.10 6.06
N LEU A 223 -2.56 11.78 5.21
CA LEU A 223 -3.70 12.61 5.64
C LEU A 223 -4.86 11.77 6.21
N GLY A 224 -5.09 10.56 5.68
CA GLY A 224 -6.13 9.65 6.19
C GLY A 224 -5.98 9.36 7.69
N PRO A 225 -4.85 8.78 8.14
CA PRO A 225 -4.60 8.55 9.56
C PRO A 225 -4.50 9.84 10.39
N THR A 226 -4.08 10.96 9.77
CA THR A 226 -4.09 12.28 10.44
C THR A 226 -5.50 12.69 10.86
N LEU A 227 -6.53 12.42 10.03
CA LEU A 227 -7.93 12.62 10.43
C LEU A 227 -8.35 11.68 11.58
N ALA A 228 -7.82 10.46 11.64
CA ALA A 228 -8.05 9.54 12.76
C ALA A 228 -7.41 10.03 14.08
N VAL A 229 -6.32 10.81 14.04
CA VAL A 229 -5.76 11.48 15.24
C VAL A 229 -6.78 12.44 15.86
N MET A 230 -7.64 13.04 15.03
CA MET A 230 -8.72 13.95 15.45
C MET A 230 -9.99 13.20 15.89
N SER A 231 -9.93 11.89 16.12
CA SER A 231 -11.10 11.09 16.52
C SER A 231 -11.73 11.53 17.84
N SER A 232 -10.96 12.11 18.77
CA SER A 232 -11.49 12.68 20.02
C SER A 232 -12.35 13.92 19.80
N SER A 233 -12.09 14.73 18.77
CA SER A 233 -12.86 15.94 18.50
C SER A 233 -13.96 15.72 17.44
N LEU A 234 -13.67 14.92 16.42
CA LEU A 234 -14.60 14.66 15.32
C LEU A 234 -15.55 13.48 15.61
N GLY A 235 -15.15 12.55 16.46
CA GLY A 235 -15.89 11.32 16.74
C GLY A 235 -15.64 10.24 15.69
N VAL A 236 -15.48 8.99 16.16
CA VAL A 236 -15.16 7.84 15.29
C VAL A 236 -16.26 7.58 14.26
N ALA A 237 -17.52 7.66 14.66
CA ALA A 237 -18.65 7.41 13.76
C ALA A 237 -18.75 8.48 12.64
N ASN A 238 -18.49 9.75 12.95
CA ASN A 238 -18.47 10.82 11.94
C ASN A 238 -17.32 10.67 10.95
N LEU A 239 -16.16 10.13 11.37
CA LEU A 239 -15.07 9.81 10.45
C LEU A 239 -15.44 8.69 9.46
N TYR A 240 -16.27 7.72 9.86
CA TYR A 240 -16.85 6.75 8.92
C TYR A 240 -17.81 7.43 7.94
N ALA A 241 -18.66 8.35 8.41
CA ALA A 241 -19.56 9.10 7.54
C ALA A 241 -18.78 9.92 6.52
N PHE A 242 -17.73 10.63 6.97
CA PHE A 242 -16.81 11.36 6.11
C PHE A 242 -16.16 10.45 5.06
N GLY A 243 -15.67 9.27 5.47
CA GLY A 243 -15.13 8.27 4.54
C GLY A 243 -16.15 7.85 3.47
N GLY A 244 -17.39 7.58 3.86
CA GLY A 244 -18.48 7.26 2.93
C GLY A 244 -18.80 8.40 1.96
N LEU A 245 -18.83 9.65 2.43
CA LEU A 245 -19.04 10.84 1.59
C LEU A 245 -17.90 11.04 0.58
N VAL A 246 -16.64 10.83 1.00
CA VAL A 246 -15.49 10.91 0.09
C VAL A 246 -15.52 9.81 -0.96
N VAL A 247 -15.97 8.59 -0.63
CA VAL A 247 -16.20 7.54 -1.63
C VAL A 247 -17.33 7.91 -2.60
N GLY A 248 -18.37 8.60 -2.12
CA GLY A 248 -19.38 9.23 -2.98
C GLY A 248 -18.80 10.33 -3.88
N MET A 249 -17.83 11.10 -3.40
CA MET A 249 -17.12 12.09 -4.22
C MET A 249 -16.29 11.44 -5.33
N VAL A 250 -15.68 10.26 -5.09
CA VAL A 250 -14.96 9.49 -6.13
C VAL A 250 -15.86 9.18 -7.32
N TRP A 251 -17.14 8.87 -7.08
CA TRP A 251 -18.13 8.66 -8.14
C TRP A 251 -18.27 9.91 -9.02
N VAL A 252 -18.41 11.10 -8.42
CA VAL A 252 -18.52 12.38 -9.13
C VAL A 252 -17.24 12.68 -9.91
N LEU A 253 -16.08 12.48 -9.29
CA LEU A 253 -14.78 12.70 -9.93
C LEU A 253 -14.59 11.78 -11.15
N MET A 254 -14.98 10.51 -11.03
CA MET A 254 -14.90 9.56 -12.14
C MET A 254 -15.88 9.91 -13.27
N ARG A 255 -17.09 10.38 -12.97
CA ARG A 255 -18.01 10.88 -14.01
C ARG A 255 -17.44 12.09 -14.75
N LYS A 256 -16.86 13.05 -14.02
CA LYS A 256 -16.17 14.18 -14.63
C LYS A 256 -14.98 13.73 -15.48
N PHE A 257 -14.23 12.72 -15.02
CA PHE A 257 -13.10 12.18 -15.77
C PHE A 257 -13.55 11.62 -17.12
N VAL A 258 -14.56 10.76 -17.10
CA VAL A 258 -15.11 10.16 -18.33
C VAL A 258 -15.71 11.22 -19.25
N ALA A 259 -16.38 12.24 -18.71
CA ALA A 259 -16.94 13.32 -19.52
C ALA A 259 -15.88 14.20 -20.21
N LEU A 260 -14.73 14.43 -19.57
CA LEU A 260 -13.67 15.31 -20.09
C LEU A 260 -12.66 14.57 -20.98
N TYR A 261 -12.32 13.33 -20.62
CA TYR A 261 -11.21 12.59 -21.24
C TYR A 261 -11.64 11.28 -21.91
N GLY A 262 -12.93 10.91 -21.82
CA GLY A 262 -13.45 9.65 -22.34
C GLY A 262 -13.07 8.43 -21.49
N THR A 263 -13.52 7.26 -21.94
CA THR A 263 -13.25 5.96 -21.29
C THR A 263 -11.94 5.30 -21.76
N GLY A 264 -11.28 5.89 -22.77
CA GLY A 264 -10.06 5.37 -23.38
C GLY A 264 -10.29 4.03 -24.11
N THR A 265 -10.55 4.08 -25.41
CA THR A 265 -10.37 2.92 -26.31
C THR A 265 -9.72 3.39 -27.60
N PRO A 266 -8.61 2.76 -28.01
CA PRO A 266 -8.72 1.50 -28.75
C PRO A 266 -8.04 0.36 -27.99
N LYS A 267 -8.44 -0.89 -28.29
CA LYS A 267 -7.84 -2.16 -27.82
C LYS A 267 -6.39 -1.95 -27.39
N ALA A 268 -6.12 -2.17 -26.10
CA ALA A 268 -4.76 -2.27 -25.61
C ALA A 268 -3.95 -3.08 -26.62
N ALA A 269 -2.92 -2.48 -27.21
CA ALA A 269 -1.83 -3.25 -27.77
C ALA A 269 -1.51 -4.28 -26.70
N ALA A 270 -1.82 -5.54 -27.01
CA ALA A 270 -1.53 -6.63 -26.12
C ALA A 270 -0.02 -6.52 -25.87
N MET A 271 0.38 -6.19 -24.64
CA MET A 271 1.68 -6.66 -24.18
C MET A 271 1.67 -8.17 -24.49
N PRO A 272 2.61 -8.68 -25.29
CA PRO A 272 2.66 -10.10 -25.58
C PRO A 272 2.78 -10.82 -24.23
N GLY A 273 1.75 -11.62 -23.89
CA GLY A 273 1.65 -12.34 -22.61
C GLY A 273 0.44 -12.00 -21.72
N LYS A 274 -0.39 -11.01 -22.09
CA LYS A 274 -1.57 -10.62 -21.30
C LYS A 274 -2.78 -11.51 -21.58
N ASP A 275 -2.78 -12.72 -21.04
CA ASP A 275 -4.04 -13.46 -20.89
C ASP A 275 -4.94 -12.74 -19.87
N LYS A 276 -6.22 -12.64 -20.21
CA LYS A 276 -7.19 -11.75 -19.58
C LYS A 276 -7.69 -12.37 -18.27
N GLY A 277 -7.31 -11.76 -17.14
CA GLY A 277 -7.86 -12.09 -15.82
C GLY A 277 -6.81 -11.90 -14.72
N ALA A 278 -7.24 -11.69 -13.48
CA ALA A 278 -6.36 -11.92 -12.33
C ALA A 278 -5.72 -13.32 -12.48
N PRO A 279 -4.44 -13.52 -12.08
CA PRO A 279 -3.80 -14.82 -12.22
C PRO A 279 -4.69 -15.88 -11.57
N GLY A 280 -4.99 -16.95 -12.32
CA GLY A 280 -5.80 -18.05 -11.81
C GLY A 280 -5.19 -18.54 -10.49
N LEU A 281 -6.02 -18.74 -9.46
CA LEU A 281 -5.56 -19.20 -8.14
C LEU A 281 -4.64 -20.42 -8.24
N VAL A 282 -5.03 -21.36 -9.09
CA VAL A 282 -4.31 -22.61 -9.35
C VAL A 282 -3.00 -22.35 -10.08
N GLU A 283 -2.98 -21.39 -11.01
CA GLU A 283 -1.80 -21.07 -11.80
C GLU A 283 -0.70 -20.44 -10.94
N GLY A 284 -1.05 -19.54 -10.02
CA GLY A 284 -0.07 -18.96 -9.08
C GLY A 284 0.55 -20.01 -8.15
N VAL A 285 -0.28 -20.89 -7.57
CA VAL A 285 0.21 -22.00 -6.73
C VAL A 285 1.06 -22.97 -7.53
N TYR A 286 0.65 -23.28 -8.76
CA TYR A 286 1.41 -24.12 -9.68
C TYR A 286 2.79 -23.54 -10.00
N LEU A 287 2.87 -22.24 -10.30
CA LEU A 287 4.14 -21.54 -10.56
C LEU A 287 5.07 -21.56 -9.35
N LEU A 288 4.54 -21.36 -8.14
CA LEU A 288 5.30 -21.46 -6.90
C LEU A 288 5.84 -22.88 -6.67
N GLY A 289 5.01 -23.91 -6.92
CA GLY A 289 5.43 -25.29 -6.80
C GLY A 289 6.45 -25.73 -7.85
N ARG A 290 6.35 -25.20 -9.08
CA ARG A 290 7.23 -25.57 -10.20
C ARG A 290 8.59 -24.88 -10.15
N HIS A 291 8.67 -23.66 -9.60
CA HIS A 291 9.91 -22.87 -9.59
C HIS A 291 10.33 -22.52 -8.15
N PRO A 292 11.26 -23.29 -7.54
CA PRO A 292 11.70 -23.07 -6.17
C PRO A 292 12.25 -21.66 -5.89
N TYR A 293 12.88 -21.04 -6.89
CA TYR A 293 13.34 -19.65 -6.78
C TYR A 293 12.17 -18.66 -6.60
N VAL A 294 11.08 -18.84 -7.34
CA VAL A 294 9.87 -18.02 -7.25
C VAL A 294 9.18 -18.25 -5.89
N ALA A 295 9.18 -19.49 -5.39
CA ALA A 295 8.73 -19.79 -4.03
C ALA A 295 9.58 -19.07 -2.97
N GLY A 296 10.90 -19.01 -3.15
CA GLY A 296 11.78 -18.28 -2.25
C GLY A 296 11.47 -16.77 -2.21
N ILE A 297 11.23 -16.15 -3.37
CA ILE A 297 10.79 -14.75 -3.45
C ILE A 297 9.45 -14.57 -2.71
N PHE A 298 8.50 -15.48 -2.91
CA PHE A 298 7.21 -15.46 -2.21
C PHE A 298 7.38 -15.53 -0.69
N PHE A 299 8.20 -16.45 -0.17
CA PHE A 299 8.43 -16.57 1.27
C PHE A 299 9.14 -15.33 1.85
N ILE A 300 10.08 -14.71 1.13
CA ILE A 300 10.68 -13.44 1.55
C ILE A 300 9.62 -12.35 1.73
N THR A 301 8.65 -12.27 0.81
CA THR A 301 7.55 -11.30 0.92
C THR A 301 6.55 -11.63 2.03
N CYS A 302 6.34 -12.91 2.36
CA CYS A 302 5.29 -13.31 3.29
C CYS A 302 5.77 -13.43 4.74
N LEU A 303 6.96 -13.97 5.00
CA LEU A 303 7.39 -14.31 6.38
C LEU A 303 7.55 -13.08 7.27
N PHE A 304 8.08 -11.97 6.75
CA PHE A 304 8.18 -10.74 7.55
C PHE A 304 6.80 -10.15 7.88
N GLU A 305 5.80 -10.35 7.01
CA GLU A 305 4.43 -9.89 7.28
C GLU A 305 3.76 -10.69 8.40
N VAL A 306 4.13 -11.97 8.57
CA VAL A 306 3.72 -12.78 9.74
C VAL A 306 4.25 -12.13 11.02
N VAL A 307 5.55 -11.81 11.07
CA VAL A 307 6.19 -11.13 12.20
C VAL A 307 5.52 -9.79 12.51
N VAL A 308 5.34 -8.94 11.50
CA VAL A 308 4.66 -7.64 11.65
C VAL A 308 3.24 -7.82 12.16
N THR A 309 2.54 -8.89 11.76
CA THR A 309 1.17 -9.16 12.22
C THR A 309 1.11 -9.54 13.69
N VAL A 310 2.06 -10.33 14.17
CA VAL A 310 2.15 -10.71 15.59
C VAL A 310 2.45 -9.47 16.44
N LEU A 311 3.52 -8.74 16.10
CA LEU A 311 3.90 -7.51 16.81
C LEU A 311 2.78 -6.44 16.80
N ASP A 312 2.07 -6.30 15.66
CA ASP A 312 0.92 -5.39 15.52
C ASP A 312 -0.22 -5.73 16.47
N PHE A 313 -0.46 -7.02 16.72
CA PHE A 313 -1.47 -7.46 17.66
C PHE A 313 -1.02 -7.25 19.11
N GLU A 314 0.22 -7.62 19.44
CA GLU A 314 0.81 -7.42 20.77
C GLU A 314 0.77 -5.94 21.18
N MET A 315 1.16 -5.03 20.28
CA MET A 315 1.07 -3.59 20.51
C MET A 315 -0.35 -3.15 20.86
N LYS A 316 -1.35 -3.65 20.15
CA LYS A 316 -2.76 -3.26 20.35
C LYS A 316 -3.32 -3.81 21.65
N VAL A 317 -2.95 -5.03 22.03
CA VAL A 317 -3.32 -5.62 23.32
C VAL A 317 -2.70 -4.82 24.47
N ILE A 318 -1.41 -4.49 24.40
CA ILE A 318 -0.74 -3.65 25.41
C ILE A 318 -1.40 -2.27 25.48
N ALA A 319 -1.64 -1.63 24.33
CA ALA A 319 -2.29 -0.32 24.29
C ALA A 319 -3.66 -0.36 24.97
N LYS A 320 -4.50 -1.36 24.66
CA LYS A 320 -5.82 -1.49 25.27
C LYS A 320 -5.81 -1.88 26.74
N ALA A 321 -4.72 -2.45 27.25
CA ALA A 321 -4.54 -2.68 28.68
C ALA A 321 -4.19 -1.40 29.46
N GLN A 322 -3.75 -0.32 28.79
CA GLN A 322 -3.42 0.93 29.45
C GLN A 322 -4.66 1.82 29.66
N PRO A 323 -4.83 2.44 30.84
CA PRO A 323 -5.98 3.33 31.12
C PRO A 323 -6.11 4.50 30.15
N GLU A 324 -4.99 5.03 29.66
CA GLU A 324 -4.94 6.14 28.70
C GLU A 324 -5.69 5.83 27.39
N TYR A 325 -5.69 4.57 26.95
CA TYR A 325 -6.31 4.14 25.70
C TYR A 325 -7.52 3.21 25.92
N ALA A 326 -8.05 3.16 27.14
CA ALA A 326 -9.28 2.42 27.45
C ALA A 326 -10.45 2.97 26.62
N ASP A 327 -10.56 4.29 26.53
CA ASP A 327 -11.55 4.98 25.70
C ASP A 327 -11.41 4.67 24.20
N THR A 328 -12.55 4.67 23.50
CA THR A 328 -12.61 4.39 22.07
C THR A 328 -11.93 5.48 21.26
N ALA A 329 -12.17 6.75 21.56
CA ALA A 329 -11.58 7.85 20.80
C ALA A 329 -10.08 7.99 21.10
N ALA A 330 -9.65 7.79 22.35
CA ALA A 330 -8.22 7.77 22.69
C ALA A 330 -7.46 6.66 21.94
N PHE A 331 -8.02 5.45 21.86
CA PHE A 331 -7.39 4.37 21.09
C PHE A 331 -7.42 4.61 19.58
N ALA A 332 -8.48 5.23 19.05
CA ALA A 332 -8.54 5.65 17.64
C ALA A 332 -7.47 6.70 17.33
N ARG A 333 -7.23 7.64 18.25
CA ARG A 333 -6.17 8.64 18.12
C ARG A 333 -4.79 7.98 18.09
N PHE A 334 -4.53 7.03 18.99
CA PHE A 334 -3.29 6.23 18.99
C PHE A 334 -3.10 5.50 17.66
N MET A 335 -4.13 4.82 17.15
CA MET A 335 -4.08 4.11 15.86
C MET A 335 -3.94 5.06 14.65
N GLY A 336 -4.48 6.28 14.73
CA GLY A 336 -4.25 7.35 13.77
C GLY A 336 -2.79 7.79 13.75
N PHE A 337 -2.21 8.04 14.93
CA PHE A 337 -0.81 8.44 15.05
C PHE A 337 0.13 7.32 14.56
N PHE A 338 -0.15 6.06 14.90
CA PHE A 338 0.58 4.91 14.38
C PHE A 338 0.55 4.82 12.85
N GLY A 339 -0.63 5.03 12.26
CA GLY A 339 -0.79 5.08 10.81
C GLY A 339 -0.02 6.23 10.16
N GLN A 340 -0.07 7.42 10.76
CA GLN A 340 0.64 8.60 10.29
C GLN A 340 2.16 8.38 10.33
N ALA A 341 2.70 7.96 11.49
CA ALA A 341 4.13 7.68 11.66
C ALA A 341 4.62 6.61 10.68
N THR A 342 3.88 5.51 10.55
CA THR A 342 4.21 4.42 9.61
C THR A 342 4.33 4.92 8.18
N ASN A 343 3.34 5.68 7.69
CA ASN A 343 3.34 6.14 6.30
C ASN A 343 4.40 7.21 6.05
N SER A 344 4.59 8.15 6.98
CA SER A 344 5.62 9.19 6.88
C SER A 344 7.03 8.60 6.86
N VAL A 345 7.33 7.66 7.76
CA VAL A 345 8.63 6.98 7.81
C VAL A 345 8.84 6.10 6.58
N SER A 346 7.81 5.37 6.14
CA SER A 346 7.89 4.57 4.91
C SER A 346 8.16 5.43 3.68
N LEU A 347 7.54 6.61 3.59
CA LEU A 347 7.79 7.57 2.51
C LEU A 347 9.23 8.08 2.56
N PHE A 348 9.71 8.50 3.73
CA PHE A 348 11.08 8.96 3.91
C PHE A 348 12.11 7.89 3.45
N PHE A 349 11.94 6.65 3.90
CA PHE A 349 12.81 5.53 3.52
C PHE A 349 12.67 5.14 2.04
N SER A 350 11.48 5.26 1.45
CA SER A 350 11.29 5.01 0.02
C SER A 350 12.04 6.02 -0.84
N LEU A 351 12.13 7.29 -0.40
CA LEU A 351 12.83 8.36 -1.12
C LEU A 351 14.36 8.29 -0.95
N VAL A 352 14.84 7.96 0.26
CA VAL A 352 16.27 8.07 0.61
C VAL A 352 16.99 6.72 0.63
N GLY A 353 16.32 5.66 1.07
CA GLY A 353 16.98 4.45 1.56
C GLY A 353 17.42 3.44 0.50
N THR A 354 16.76 3.39 -0.65
CA THR A 354 16.89 2.26 -1.57
C THR A 354 18.15 2.31 -2.44
N SER A 355 18.37 3.43 -3.14
CA SER A 355 19.39 3.50 -4.19
C SER A 355 20.82 3.54 -3.64
N PHE A 356 21.02 4.02 -2.41
CA PHE A 356 22.33 4.11 -1.79
C PHE A 356 22.84 2.77 -1.27
N VAL A 357 21.97 2.03 -0.55
CA VAL A 357 22.36 0.77 0.12
C VAL A 357 22.68 -0.31 -0.90
N ILE A 358 21.83 -0.47 -1.92
CA ILE A 358 22.00 -1.50 -2.94
C ILE A 358 23.27 -1.25 -3.78
N ARG A 359 23.56 0.01 -4.14
CA ARG A 359 24.78 0.35 -4.91
C ARG A 359 26.06 0.08 -4.13
N ARG A 360 26.06 0.21 -2.80
CA ARG A 360 27.25 -0.03 -1.97
C ARG A 360 27.43 -1.47 -1.52
N LEU A 361 26.36 -2.16 -1.15
CA LEU A 361 26.44 -3.49 -0.52
C LEU A 361 26.13 -4.65 -1.48
N GLY A 362 25.57 -4.36 -2.65
CA GLY A 362 25.03 -5.37 -3.56
C GLY A 362 23.69 -5.96 -3.08
N LEU A 363 23.04 -6.73 -3.95
CA LEU A 363 21.70 -7.26 -3.68
C LEU A 363 21.70 -8.31 -2.57
N ALA A 364 22.63 -9.27 -2.61
CA ALA A 364 22.68 -10.36 -1.63
C ALA A 364 22.86 -9.86 -0.20
N SER A 365 23.78 -8.93 0.03
CA SER A 365 24.00 -8.32 1.35
C SER A 365 22.82 -7.47 1.80
N THR A 366 22.19 -6.73 0.88
CA THR A 366 20.98 -5.93 1.20
C THR A 366 19.82 -6.83 1.63
N LEU A 367 19.66 -7.97 0.97
CA LEU A 367 18.62 -8.96 1.30
C LEU A 367 18.82 -9.56 2.69
N LEU A 368 20.08 -9.72 3.13
CA LEU A 368 20.44 -10.19 4.49
C LEU A 368 20.30 -9.11 5.56
N LEU A 369 20.56 -7.86 5.20
CA LEU A 369 20.52 -6.74 6.14
C LEU A 369 19.13 -6.58 6.77
N PHE A 370 18.06 -6.80 6.00
CA PHE A 370 16.69 -6.69 6.50
C PHE A 370 16.35 -7.67 7.64
N PRO A 371 16.46 -9.00 7.48
CA PRO A 371 16.19 -9.95 8.56
C PRO A 371 17.15 -9.82 9.75
N LEU A 372 18.39 -9.37 9.54
CA LEU A 372 19.33 -9.06 10.64
C LEU A 372 18.86 -7.85 11.46
N MET A 373 18.46 -6.75 10.81
CA MET A 373 17.87 -5.61 11.52
C MET A 373 16.58 -6.00 12.23
N LEU A 374 15.75 -6.84 11.60
CA LEU A 374 14.54 -7.38 12.22
C LEU A 374 14.86 -8.24 13.46
N MET A 375 15.94 -9.03 13.43
CA MET A 375 16.42 -9.77 14.61
C MET A 375 16.75 -8.83 15.77
N THR A 376 17.46 -7.74 15.51
CA THR A 376 17.80 -6.74 16.54
C THR A 376 16.55 -6.12 17.15
N VAL A 377 15.57 -5.76 16.30
CA VAL A 377 14.30 -5.21 16.77
C VAL A 377 13.54 -6.22 17.63
N LEU A 378 13.42 -7.47 17.20
CA LEU A 378 12.72 -8.52 17.94
C LEU A 378 13.39 -8.81 19.30
N SER A 379 14.73 -8.83 19.32
CA SER A 379 15.52 -9.01 20.54
C SER A 379 15.26 -7.89 21.54
N TYR A 380 15.21 -6.64 21.06
CA TYR A 380 14.93 -5.50 21.92
C TYR A 380 13.48 -5.49 22.45
N VAL A 381 12.50 -5.84 21.60
CA VAL A 381 11.11 -6.03 22.00
C VAL A 381 10.98 -7.12 23.08
N PHE A 382 11.79 -8.18 23.00
CA PHE A 382 11.79 -9.28 23.97
C PHE A 382 12.30 -8.84 25.34
N ILE A 383 13.36 -8.03 25.36
CA ILE A 383 13.98 -7.56 26.61
C ILE A 383 13.13 -6.47 27.28
N ALA A 384 12.53 -5.57 26.50
CA ALA A 384 11.78 -4.41 27.02
C ALA A 384 10.38 -4.29 26.38
N PRO A 385 9.44 -5.21 26.71
CA PRO A 385 8.10 -5.24 26.10
C PRO A 385 7.22 -4.10 26.64
N SER A 386 7.34 -2.91 26.05
CA SER A 386 6.52 -1.74 26.36
C SER A 386 5.84 -1.17 25.12
N LEU A 387 4.74 -0.44 25.30
CA LEU A 387 3.96 0.10 24.19
C LEU A 387 4.81 0.94 23.22
N ASN A 388 5.67 1.81 23.75
CA ASN A 388 6.55 2.67 22.94
C ASN A 388 7.57 1.86 22.14
N VAL A 389 8.10 0.78 22.73
CA VAL A 389 9.05 -0.11 22.05
C VAL A 389 8.36 -0.82 20.89
N PHE A 390 7.15 -1.37 21.09
CA PHE A 390 6.35 -1.97 20.03
C PHE A 390 5.99 -0.98 18.92
N PHE A 391 5.59 0.24 19.29
CA PHE A 391 5.27 1.31 18.34
C PHE A 391 6.48 1.63 17.46
N CYS A 392 7.62 1.94 18.07
CA CYS A 392 8.86 2.26 17.36
C CYS A 392 9.37 1.08 16.53
N ALA A 393 9.29 -0.14 17.06
CA ALA A 393 9.65 -1.36 16.36
C ALA A 393 8.84 -1.52 15.06
N LEU A 394 7.51 -1.43 15.14
CA LEU A 394 6.65 -1.58 13.97
C LEU A 394 6.83 -0.49 12.92
N VAL A 395 6.97 0.77 13.34
CA VAL A 395 7.25 1.89 12.44
C VAL A 395 8.59 1.68 11.73
N THR A 396 9.62 1.27 12.47
CA THR A 396 10.97 1.01 11.94
C THR A 396 10.97 -0.18 10.98
N VAL A 397 10.40 -1.32 11.36
CA VAL A 397 10.35 -2.53 10.52
C VAL A 397 9.60 -2.26 9.22
N LYS A 398 8.48 -1.53 9.27
CA LYS A 398 7.78 -1.13 8.05
C LYS A 398 8.62 -0.18 7.20
N GLY A 399 9.25 0.84 7.79
CA GLY A 399 10.17 1.72 7.06
C GLY A 399 11.30 0.97 6.36
N LEU A 400 11.99 0.09 7.09
CA LEU A 400 13.05 -0.78 6.57
C LEU A 400 12.55 -1.71 5.46
N SER A 401 11.31 -2.19 5.54
CA SER A 401 10.74 -3.03 4.48
C SER A 401 10.60 -2.28 3.15
N TYR A 402 10.35 -0.97 3.19
CA TYR A 402 10.28 -0.13 1.98
C TYR A 402 11.66 0.28 1.47
N ALA A 403 12.67 0.43 2.35
CA ALA A 403 14.04 0.75 1.94
C ALA A 403 14.83 -0.46 1.41
N LEU A 404 14.62 -1.64 2.00
CA LEU A 404 15.47 -2.81 1.78
C LEU A 404 14.69 -3.96 1.14
N ASN A 405 13.65 -4.46 1.82
CA ASN A 405 13.00 -5.71 1.43
C ASN A 405 12.28 -5.61 0.07
N LYS A 406 11.38 -4.63 -0.09
CA LYS A 406 10.59 -4.48 -1.32
C LYS A 406 11.47 -4.27 -2.56
N PRO A 407 12.45 -3.34 -2.55
CA PRO A 407 13.35 -3.18 -3.69
C PRO A 407 14.17 -4.44 -3.99
N SER A 408 14.69 -5.12 -2.96
CA SER A 408 15.44 -6.36 -3.17
C SER A 408 14.58 -7.45 -3.83
N VAL A 409 13.33 -7.60 -3.39
CA VAL A 409 12.36 -8.53 -4.01
C VAL A 409 12.12 -8.18 -5.48
N GLU A 410 11.96 -6.91 -5.84
CA GLU A 410 11.81 -6.49 -7.24
C GLU A 410 13.01 -6.88 -8.09
N MET A 411 14.21 -6.77 -7.54
CA MET A 411 15.44 -7.14 -8.24
C MET A 411 15.59 -8.65 -8.41
N LEU A 412 15.16 -9.47 -7.44
CA LEU A 412 15.16 -10.93 -7.57
C LEU A 412 14.32 -11.39 -8.78
N TYR A 413 13.21 -10.70 -9.07
CA TYR A 413 12.39 -11.00 -10.24
C TYR A 413 13.09 -10.74 -11.59
N PHE A 414 14.20 -10.00 -11.65
CA PHE A 414 14.95 -9.81 -12.90
C PHE A 414 15.61 -11.10 -13.42
N ALA A 415 15.80 -12.11 -12.56
CA ALA A 415 16.30 -13.42 -12.96
C ALA A 415 15.18 -14.37 -13.47
N THR A 416 13.96 -13.88 -13.66
CA THR A 416 12.79 -14.66 -14.11
C THR A 416 12.22 -14.10 -15.40
N SER A 417 11.55 -14.94 -16.20
CA SER A 417 10.83 -14.47 -17.38
C SER A 417 9.70 -13.53 -17.01
N ASP A 418 9.37 -12.58 -17.90
CA ASP A 418 8.32 -11.59 -17.67
C ASP A 418 6.98 -12.26 -17.32
N THR A 419 6.63 -13.36 -17.99
CA THR A 419 5.42 -14.13 -17.71
C THR A 419 5.37 -14.63 -16.27
N ILE A 420 6.48 -15.20 -15.77
CA ILE A 420 6.58 -15.66 -14.37
C ILE A 420 6.50 -14.46 -13.44
N LYS A 421 7.30 -13.43 -13.67
CA LYS A 421 7.33 -12.21 -12.86
C LYS A 421 5.93 -11.61 -12.69
N PHE A 422 5.21 -11.38 -13.79
CA PHE A 422 3.89 -10.75 -13.72
C PHE A 422 2.86 -11.63 -13.01
N LYS A 423 2.80 -12.93 -13.33
CA LYS A 423 1.81 -13.85 -12.74
C LYS A 423 2.08 -14.10 -11.25
N SER A 424 3.33 -14.42 -10.90
CA SER A 424 3.71 -14.71 -9.51
C SER A 424 3.61 -13.48 -8.61
N LYS A 425 4.07 -12.31 -9.07
CA LYS A 425 3.97 -11.06 -8.32
C LYS A 425 2.51 -10.67 -8.09
N SER A 426 1.70 -10.65 -9.13
CA SER A 426 0.27 -10.32 -8.99
C SER A 426 -0.45 -11.29 -8.06
N TRP A 427 -0.09 -12.57 -8.07
CA TRP A 427 -0.67 -13.55 -7.16
C TRP A 427 -0.20 -13.33 -5.71
N SER A 428 1.10 -13.06 -5.49
CA SER A 428 1.66 -12.78 -4.16
C SER A 428 1.07 -11.51 -3.54
N ASP A 429 0.90 -10.45 -4.33
CA ASP A 429 0.33 -9.19 -3.85
C ASP A 429 -1.14 -9.34 -3.39
N VAL A 430 -1.91 -10.21 -4.07
CA VAL A 430 -3.32 -10.46 -3.74
C VAL A 430 -3.46 -11.45 -2.59
N PHE A 431 -2.79 -12.60 -2.66
CA PHE A 431 -2.99 -13.71 -1.73
C PHE A 431 -1.88 -13.83 -0.69
N GLY A 432 -0.63 -13.54 -1.03
CA GLY A 432 0.53 -13.66 -0.15
C GLY A 432 0.42 -12.78 1.09
N SER A 433 0.29 -11.46 0.92
CA SER A 433 0.18 -10.52 2.06
C SER A 433 -1.02 -10.84 2.97
N ARG A 434 -2.13 -11.28 2.40
CA ARG A 434 -3.35 -11.62 3.15
C ARG A 434 -3.21 -12.95 3.88
N GLY A 435 -2.64 -13.94 3.23
CA GLY A 435 -2.30 -15.24 3.81
C GLY A 435 -1.28 -15.12 4.94
N ALA A 436 -0.25 -14.29 4.78
CA ALA A 436 0.74 -14.01 5.82
C ALA A 436 0.11 -13.38 7.07
N LYS A 437 -0.81 -12.42 6.89
CA LYS A 437 -1.59 -11.85 8.00
C LYS A 437 -2.48 -12.90 8.66
N ALA A 438 -3.10 -13.81 7.91
CA ALA A 438 -3.86 -14.90 8.50
C ALA A 438 -2.96 -15.88 9.27
N ALA A 439 -1.79 -16.23 8.75
CA ALA A 439 -0.81 -17.06 9.44
C ALA A 439 -0.33 -16.43 10.76
N GLY A 440 0.02 -15.14 10.77
CA GLY A 440 0.32 -14.42 12.00
C GLY A 440 -0.88 -14.32 12.96
N SER A 441 -2.09 -14.31 12.42
CA SER A 441 -3.32 -14.33 13.20
C SER A 441 -3.60 -15.69 13.83
N LEU A 442 -3.17 -16.80 13.23
CA LEU A 442 -3.26 -18.13 13.83
C LEU A 442 -2.38 -18.23 15.08
N ILE A 443 -1.15 -17.70 15.01
CA ILE A 443 -0.23 -17.63 16.15
C ILE A 443 -0.86 -16.84 17.29
N THR A 444 -1.40 -15.66 16.98
CA THR A 444 -1.97 -14.77 18.00
C THR A 444 -3.33 -15.21 18.53
N ASP A 445 -4.19 -15.86 17.72
CA ASP A 445 -5.45 -16.45 18.19
C ASP A 445 -5.19 -17.61 19.18
N GLY A 446 -4.18 -18.45 18.91
CA GLY A 446 -3.79 -19.53 19.81
C GLY A 446 -3.28 -19.05 21.17
N LEU A 447 -2.71 -17.85 21.22
CA LEU A 447 -2.11 -17.25 22.42
C LEU A 447 -2.97 -16.14 23.06
N ARG A 448 -4.19 -15.90 22.55
CA ARG A 448 -5.03 -14.76 22.96
C ARG A 448 -5.53 -14.81 24.40
N SER A 449 -5.42 -15.95 25.08
CA SER A 449 -5.97 -16.19 26.42
C SER A 449 -5.25 -15.44 27.53
N SER A 450 -3.97 -15.12 27.35
CA SER A 450 -3.18 -14.38 28.33
C SER A 450 -2.20 -13.45 27.63
N MET A 451 -2.17 -12.19 28.07
CA MET A 451 -1.24 -11.19 27.56
C MET A 451 0.23 -11.60 27.79
N SER A 452 0.56 -12.20 28.94
CA SER A 452 1.95 -12.62 29.21
C SER A 452 2.39 -13.78 28.31
N LEU A 453 1.51 -14.76 28.08
CA LEU A 453 1.78 -15.86 27.15
C LEU A 453 1.91 -15.34 25.72
N LEU A 454 1.03 -14.42 25.31
CA LEU A 454 1.09 -13.77 24.01
C LEU A 454 2.44 -13.09 23.80
N LEU A 455 2.86 -12.22 24.70
CA LEU A 455 4.11 -11.46 24.55
C LEU A 455 5.35 -12.35 24.52
N PHE A 456 5.37 -13.42 25.32
CA PHE A 456 6.52 -14.34 25.35
C PHE A 456 6.55 -15.27 24.13
N TRP A 457 5.48 -16.04 23.91
CA TRP A 457 5.43 -17.05 22.84
C TRP A 457 5.21 -16.43 21.46
N GLY A 458 4.50 -15.31 21.37
CA GLY A 458 4.31 -14.56 20.12
C GLY A 458 5.63 -13.98 19.62
N ASN A 459 6.43 -13.39 20.50
CA ASN A 459 7.76 -12.91 20.14
C ASN A 459 8.72 -14.07 19.82
N LEU A 460 8.72 -15.16 20.58
CA LEU A 460 9.55 -16.34 20.27
C LEU A 460 9.18 -16.96 18.91
N ALA A 461 7.88 -17.05 18.60
CA ALA A 461 7.42 -17.47 17.28
C ALA A 461 7.87 -16.50 16.18
N SER A 462 7.84 -15.19 16.45
CA SER A 462 8.33 -14.16 15.53
C SER A 462 9.84 -14.27 15.26
N ILE A 463 10.63 -14.58 16.29
CA ILE A 463 12.07 -14.89 16.16
C ILE A 463 12.24 -16.13 15.28
N GLY A 464 11.52 -17.22 15.56
CA GLY A 464 11.58 -18.44 14.75
C GLY A 464 11.25 -18.21 13.28
N VAL A 465 10.16 -17.46 13.00
CA VAL A 465 9.77 -17.08 11.63
C VAL A 465 10.85 -16.22 10.96
N ASN A 466 11.46 -15.27 11.68
CA ASN A 466 12.50 -14.43 11.12
C ASN A 466 13.84 -15.18 10.94
N VAL A 467 14.14 -16.22 11.72
CA VAL A 467 15.27 -17.13 11.44
C VAL A 467 15.04 -17.86 10.11
N ILE A 468 13.83 -18.34 9.84
CA ILE A 468 13.48 -18.94 8.55
C ILE A 468 13.64 -17.90 7.42
N LEU A 469 13.18 -16.67 7.62
CA LEU A 469 13.36 -15.57 6.66
C LEU A 469 14.85 -15.31 6.38
N LEU A 470 15.69 -15.26 7.41
CA LEU A 470 17.14 -15.09 7.28
C LEU A 470 17.75 -16.21 6.43
N LEU A 471 17.38 -17.47 6.70
CA LEU A 471 17.86 -18.62 5.92
C LEU A 471 17.45 -18.51 4.45
N ILE A 472 16.20 -18.19 4.16
CA ILE A 472 15.71 -18.02 2.79
C ILE A 472 16.40 -16.84 2.11
N ALA A 473 16.65 -15.74 2.82
CA ALA A 473 17.41 -14.59 2.30
C ALA A 473 18.84 -14.99 1.90
N VAL A 474 19.54 -15.80 2.71
CA VAL A 474 20.87 -16.34 2.35
C VAL A 474 20.80 -17.18 1.08
N LEU A 475 19.84 -18.11 1.01
CA LEU A 475 19.69 -19.02 -0.12
C LEU A 475 19.36 -18.25 -1.42
N MET A 476 18.45 -17.27 -1.34
CA MET A 476 18.04 -16.48 -2.51
C MET A 476 19.12 -15.50 -2.96
N GLY A 477 19.87 -14.90 -2.03
CA GLY A 477 21.03 -14.07 -2.37
C GLY A 477 22.10 -14.86 -3.14
N ARG A 478 22.44 -16.06 -2.66
CA ARG A 478 23.39 -16.95 -3.36
C ARG A 478 22.86 -17.39 -4.72
N LYS A 479 21.59 -17.80 -4.80
CA LYS A 479 21.00 -18.26 -6.06
C LYS A 479 20.89 -17.14 -7.09
N PHE A 480 20.60 -15.91 -6.68
CA PHE A 480 20.59 -14.77 -7.58
C PHE A 480 21.98 -14.51 -8.18
N ASN A 481 23.04 -14.53 -7.37
CA ASN A 481 24.41 -14.36 -7.86
C ASN A 481 24.81 -15.47 -8.85
N GLU A 482 24.42 -16.71 -8.59
CA GLU A 482 24.63 -17.84 -9.51
C GLU A 482 23.90 -17.64 -10.86
N LEU A 483 22.63 -17.20 -10.82
CA LEU A 483 21.85 -16.93 -12.03
C LEU A 483 22.43 -15.74 -12.82
N GLN A 484 22.95 -14.73 -12.12
CA GLN A 484 23.63 -13.60 -12.75
C GLN A 484 24.93 -14.02 -13.43
N ALA A 485 25.73 -14.89 -12.79
CA ALA A 485 26.98 -15.41 -13.34
C ALA A 485 26.75 -16.33 -14.55
N THR A 486 25.68 -17.13 -14.53
CA THR A 486 25.33 -18.06 -15.63
C THR A 486 24.52 -17.40 -16.75
N GLY A 487 23.93 -16.23 -16.52
CA GLY A 487 23.00 -15.57 -17.44
C GLY A 487 21.67 -16.33 -17.62
N ALA A 488 21.38 -17.32 -16.78
CA ALA A 488 20.20 -18.15 -16.89
C ALA A 488 18.94 -17.40 -16.43
N ILE A 489 17.90 -17.40 -17.28
CA ILE A 489 16.59 -16.83 -16.96
C ILE A 489 15.63 -17.96 -16.61
N ILE A 490 15.08 -17.94 -15.40
CA ILE A 490 14.13 -18.95 -14.94
C ILE A 490 12.81 -18.79 -15.71
N GLY A 491 12.39 -19.87 -16.37
CA GLY A 491 11.15 -19.91 -17.14
C GLY A 491 11.20 -19.22 -18.49
N ALA A 492 12.41 -19.06 -19.06
CA ALA A 492 12.55 -18.80 -20.49
C ALA A 492 12.10 -20.05 -21.27
N ASP A 493 11.21 -19.87 -22.24
CA ASP A 493 10.82 -20.94 -23.16
C ASP A 493 11.99 -21.22 -24.11
N PRO A 494 12.42 -22.48 -24.32
CA PRO A 494 13.49 -22.81 -25.27
C PRO A 494 13.20 -22.36 -26.71
N HIS A 495 11.93 -22.06 -27.01
CA HIS A 495 11.44 -21.68 -28.35
C HIS A 495 11.07 -20.20 -28.50
N SER A 496 11.16 -19.36 -27.46
CA SER A 496 10.95 -17.92 -27.63
C SER A 496 12.26 -17.27 -28.06
N HIS A 497 12.43 -17.03 -29.36
CA HIS A 497 13.40 -16.06 -29.87
C HIS A 497 12.99 -14.67 -29.38
N TYR A 498 13.39 -14.32 -28.17
CA TYR A 498 13.47 -12.94 -27.71
C TYR A 498 14.94 -12.71 -27.37
N ALA A 499 15.65 -12.09 -28.31
CA ALA A 499 16.99 -11.58 -28.05
C ALA A 499 16.91 -10.66 -26.82
N PRO A 500 17.87 -10.74 -25.87
CA PRO A 500 17.89 -9.82 -24.75
C PRO A 500 17.90 -8.40 -25.31
N SER A 501 16.98 -7.53 -24.87
CA SER A 501 17.07 -6.13 -25.26
C SER A 501 18.41 -5.59 -24.74
N ASP A 502 19.27 -5.11 -25.64
CA ASP A 502 20.63 -4.61 -25.36
C ASP A 502 20.70 -3.62 -24.19
N LYS A 503 19.58 -3.00 -23.80
CA LYS A 503 19.47 -2.09 -22.65
C LYS A 503 19.60 -2.78 -21.28
N GLY A 504 19.03 -3.98 -21.10
CA GLY A 504 19.14 -4.69 -19.82
C GLY A 504 20.53 -5.29 -19.61
N ALA A 505 21.13 -5.81 -20.68
CA ALA A 505 22.48 -6.35 -20.68
C ALA A 505 23.56 -5.26 -20.54
N SER A 506 23.35 -4.06 -21.11
CA SER A 506 24.25 -2.90 -20.93
C SER A 506 24.13 -2.27 -19.54
N GLU A 507 22.92 -2.17 -18.97
CA GLU A 507 22.76 -1.74 -17.57
C GLU A 507 23.41 -2.75 -16.60
N LEU A 508 23.25 -4.06 -16.82
CA LEU A 508 23.92 -5.10 -16.03
C LEU A 508 25.45 -5.09 -16.18
N LYS A 509 25.98 -4.88 -17.39
CA LYS A 509 27.44 -4.73 -17.61
C LYS A 509 27.99 -3.47 -16.94
N SER A 510 27.24 -2.37 -16.95
CA SER A 510 27.64 -1.13 -16.27
C SER A 510 27.61 -1.24 -14.73
N LEU A 511 26.78 -2.13 -14.19
CA LEU A 511 26.73 -2.42 -12.76
C LEU A 511 27.83 -3.41 -12.34
N ALA A 512 28.20 -4.35 -13.22
CA ALA A 512 29.27 -5.32 -12.98
C ALA A 512 30.69 -4.72 -13.14
N SER A 513 30.89 -3.76 -14.06
CA SER A 513 32.19 -3.08 -14.22
C SER A 513 32.51 -2.13 -13.07
N ASN A 514 31.51 -1.59 -12.38
CA ASN A 514 31.73 -0.72 -11.21
C ASN A 514 32.07 -1.51 -9.93
N THR A 515 32.02 -2.84 -9.96
CA THR A 515 32.40 -3.72 -8.84
C THR A 515 33.77 -4.36 -9.01
N SER A 516 34.42 -4.26 -10.18
CA SER A 516 35.77 -4.80 -10.40
C SER A 516 36.89 -3.81 -10.09
N ASP A 517 36.61 -2.51 -10.05
CA ASP A 517 37.65 -1.47 -9.97
C ASP A 517 37.96 -1.03 -8.52
N ALA A 518 37.56 -1.81 -7.52
CA ALA A 518 37.73 -1.46 -6.10
C ALA A 518 38.71 -2.37 -5.33
N ASP A 519 39.35 -3.35 -5.97
CA ASP A 519 40.23 -4.34 -5.31
C ASP A 519 41.69 -4.33 -5.80
N ASP A 520 42.14 -3.32 -6.58
CA ASP A 520 43.49 -3.33 -7.20
C ASP A 520 44.38 -2.11 -6.86
N ASP A 521 44.15 -1.41 -5.73
CA ASP A 521 45.05 -0.32 -5.30
C ASP A 521 45.29 -0.37 -3.78
N ASP A 522 46.15 -1.31 -3.35
CA ASP A 522 46.96 -1.21 -2.12
C ASP A 522 48.11 -2.25 -2.17
N THR A 523 49.22 -1.85 -2.83
CA THR A 523 50.59 -2.29 -2.52
C THR A 523 51.44 -1.07 -2.17
#